data_AF-A0A9D9R8C8-F1
#
_entry.id   AF-A0A9D9R8C8-F1
#
_cell.length_a   1.000
_cell.length_b   1.000
_cell.length_c   1.000
_cell.angle_alpha   90.00
_cell.angle_beta   90.00
_cell.angle_gamma   90.00
#
_symmetry.space_group_name_H-M   'P 1'
#
loop_
_entity.id
_entity.type
_entity.pdbx_description
1 polymer ?
#
loop_
_entity_poly.entity_id
_entity_poly.type
_entity_poly.pdbx_seq_one_letter_code
_entity_poly.pdbx_strand_id
1 'polypeptide(L)' 'MAQLPDYCGRYLPSCREIVLGVNEQYERAYHLSVGHGFVDTGHMRMGPSGPQPMLSLRW' A
#
# COMPACT_ATOMS: atom_id res chain seq x y z
N MET A 1 -5.81 18.00 3.81
CA MET A 1 -5.03 17.05 2.96
C MET A 1 -6.03 16.17 2.23
N ALA A 2 -5.92 16.03 0.90
CA ALA A 2 -6.70 15.03 0.18
C ALA A 2 -6.19 13.63 0.58
N GLN A 3 -7.09 12.69 0.84
CA GLN A 3 -6.68 11.29 1.04
C GLN A 3 -6.19 10.72 -0.31
N LEU A 4 -5.31 9.71 -0.27
CA LEU A 4 -4.68 9.14 -1.47
C LEU A 4 -5.67 8.80 -2.60
N PRO A 5 -6.85 8.20 -2.34
CA PRO A 5 -7.85 7.94 -3.38
C PRO A 5 -8.37 9.20 -4.07
N ASP A 6 -8.69 10.26 -3.32
CA ASP A 6 -9.16 11.53 -3.89
C ASP A 6 -8.08 12.19 -4.77
N TYR A 7 -6.83 12.13 -4.32
CA TYR A 7 -5.69 12.62 -5.08
C TYR A 7 -5.54 11.85 -6.40
N CYS A 8 -5.57 10.52 -6.35
CA CYS A 8 -5.49 9.68 -7.55
C CYS A 8 -6.69 9.91 -8.47
N GLY A 9 -7.91 10.01 -7.94
CA GLY A 9 -9.10 10.31 -8.75
C GLY A 9 -8.98 11.63 -9.52
N ARG A 10 -8.33 12.65 -8.93
CA ARG A 10 -8.13 13.95 -9.56
C ARG A 10 -6.99 13.99 -10.58
N TYR A 11 -5.86 13.35 -10.28
CA TYR A 11 -4.62 13.53 -11.05
C TYR A 11 -4.21 12.29 -11.86
N LEU A 12 -4.74 11.12 -11.53
CA LEU A 12 -4.46 9.83 -12.13
C LEU A 12 -5.78 9.09 -12.39
N PRO A 13 -6.67 9.59 -13.28
CA PRO A 13 -8.05 9.11 -13.40
C PRO A 13 -8.18 7.65 -13.83
N SER A 14 -7.13 7.07 -14.42
CA SER A 14 -7.05 5.65 -14.78
C SER A 14 -6.46 4.76 -13.68
N CYS A 15 -5.98 5.35 -12.57
CA CYS A 15 -5.47 4.61 -11.43
C CYS A 15 -6.63 4.07 -10.60
N ARG A 16 -6.68 2.74 -10.46
CA ARG A 16 -7.69 1.98 -9.70
C ARG A 16 -7.11 1.20 -8.53
N GLU A 17 -5.79 1.23 -8.41
CA GLU A 17 -5.05 0.46 -7.43
C GLU A 17 -3.75 1.17 -7.07
N ILE A 18 -3.45 1.19 -5.77
CA ILE A 18 -2.14 1.55 -5.24
C ILE A 18 -1.58 0.32 -4.56
N VAL A 19 -0.37 -0.06 -4.98
CA VAL A 19 0.37 -1.14 -4.36
C VAL A 19 1.56 -0.56 -3.62
N LEU A 20 1.78 -0.99 -2.39
CA LEU A 20 2.97 -0.65 -1.63
C LEU A 20 3.56 -1.89 -0.95
N GLY A 21 4.89 -1.93 -0.89
CA GLY A 21 5.62 -2.92 -0.13
C GLY A 21 6.04 -2.36 1.21
N VAL A 22 5.64 -3.01 2.30
CA VAL A 22 6.13 -2.67 3.65
C VAL A 22 7.19 -3.68 4.02
N ASN A 23 8.37 -3.24 4.47
CA ASN A 23 9.35 -4.18 4.98
C ASN A 23 8.83 -4.88 6.24
N GLU A 24 9.00 -6.19 6.34
CA GLU A 24 8.47 -7.00 7.45
C GLU A 24 8.99 -6.57 8.83
N GLN A 25 10.16 -5.92 8.89
CA GLN A 25 10.73 -5.40 10.14
C GLN A 25 9.99 -4.15 10.65
N TYR A 26 9.17 -3.49 9.81
CA TYR A 26 8.40 -2.30 10.15
C TYR A 26 6.93 -2.62 10.43
N GLU A 27 6.68 -3.41 11.46
CA GLU A 27 5.34 -3.86 11.86
C GLU A 27 4.34 -2.70 12.02
N ARG A 28 4.78 -1.56 12.58
CA ARG A 28 3.92 -0.37 12.73
C ARG A 28 3.48 0.21 11.40
N ALA A 29 4.33 0.18 10.38
CA ALA A 29 3.99 0.66 9.05
C ALA A 29 2.98 -0.27 8.38
N TYR A 30 3.10 -1.59 8.61
CA TYR A 30 2.13 -2.58 8.14
C TYR A 30 0.74 -2.30 8.74
N HIS A 31 0.66 -2.23 10.07
CA HIS A 31 -0.61 -1.95 10.76
C HIS A 31 -1.18 -0.58 10.40
N LEU A 32 -0.35 0.44 10.20
CA LEU A 32 -0.78 1.75 9.72
C LEU A 32 -1.44 1.66 8.35
N SER A 33 -0.81 0.97 7.39
CA SER A 33 -1.35 0.78 6.05
C SER A 33 -2.66 0.01 6.07
N VAL A 34 -2.74 -1.10 6.81
CA VAL A 34 -3.97 -1.90 6.97
C VAL A 34 -5.08 -1.07 7.62
N GLY A 35 -4.75 -0.27 8.65
CA GLY A 35 -5.68 0.66 9.29
C GLY A 35 -6.22 1.76 8.36
N HIS A 36 -5.56 2.02 7.23
CA HIS A 36 -6.01 2.96 6.19
C HIS A 36 -6.65 2.26 4.98
N GLY A 37 -7.04 0.99 5.11
CA GLY A 37 -7.81 0.26 4.10
C GLY A 37 -6.97 -0.47 3.06
N PHE A 38 -5.64 -0.51 3.21
CA PHE A 38 -4.82 -1.41 2.40
C PHE A 38 -5.07 -2.87 2.83
N VAL A 39 -5.19 -3.75 1.84
CA VAL A 39 -5.40 -5.18 2.04
C VAL A 39 -4.09 -5.91 1.74
N ASP A 40 -3.70 -6.81 2.64
CA ASP A 40 -2.58 -7.71 2.39
C ASP A 40 -2.93 -8.69 1.27
N THR A 41 -2.11 -8.71 0.22
CA THR A 41 -2.34 -9.54 -0.97
C THR A 41 -1.84 -10.98 -0.78
N GLY A 42 -1.10 -11.26 0.30
CA GLY A 42 -0.40 -12.53 0.51
C GLY A 42 0.86 -12.69 -0.36
N HIS A 43 1.15 -11.73 -1.25
CA HIS A 43 2.36 -11.71 -2.03
C HIS A 43 3.51 -11.07 -1.26
N MET A 44 4.68 -11.67 -1.37
CA MET A 44 5.93 -11.15 -0.82
C MET A 44 6.88 -10.76 -1.95
N ARG A 45 7.60 -9.66 -1.79
CA ARG A 45 8.72 -9.29 -2.67
C ARG A 45 10.00 -9.03 -1.87
N MET A 46 11.14 -9.29 -2.48
CA MET A 46 12.44 -8.94 -1.90
C MET A 46 12.75 -7.47 -2.20
N GLY A 47 12.78 -6.64 -1.16
CA GLY A 47 13.24 -5.26 -1.23
C GLY A 47 14.70 -5.11 -0.79
N PRO A 48 15.27 -3.88 -0.83
CA PRO A 48 16.66 -3.63 -0.45
C PRO A 48 17.00 -4.02 1.00
N SER A 49 16.01 -4.02 1.89
CA SER A 49 16.17 -4.32 3.33
C SER A 49 15.54 -5.65 3.74
N GLY A 50 15.23 -6.53 2.77
CA GLY A 50 14.62 -7.83 3.03
C GLY A 50 13.19 -7.97 2.52
N PRO A 51 12.47 -9.00 2.97
CA PRO A 51 11.12 -9.32 2.49
C PRO A 51 10.12 -8.21 2.80
N GLN A 52 9.18 -8.03 1.87
CA GLN A 52 8.13 -7.02 1.95
C GLN A 52 6.78 -7.66 1.60
N PRO A 53 5.80 -7.75 2.53
CA PRO A 53 4.41 -7.95 2.17
C PRO A 53 3.92 -6.85 1.23
N MET A 54 3.26 -7.27 0.16
CA MET A 54 2.62 -6.38 -0.81
C MET A 54 1.18 -6.10 -0.36
N LEU A 55 0.89 -4.83 -0.14
CA LEU A 55 -0.43 -4.35 0.25
C LEU A 55 -1.07 -3.59 -0.90
N SER A 56 -2.39 -3.71 -1.04
CA SER A 56 -3.17 -3.12 -2.13
C SER A 56 -4.34 -2.29 -1.60
N LEU A 57 -4.51 -1.07 -2.11
CA LEU A 57 -5.70 -0.24 -1.91
C LEU A 57 -6.37 -0.05 -3.27
N ARG A 58 -7.64 -0.48 -3.38
CA ARG A 58 -8.43 -0.43 -4.62
C ARG A 58 -9.70 0.40 -4.42
N TRP A 59 -10.13 1.09 -5.46
CA TRP A 59 -11.38 1.87 -5.50
C TRP A 59 -12.02 1.89 -6.89
#